data_AF-A0A564G410-F1
#
_entry.id   AF-A0A564G410-F1
#
_cell.length_a   1.000
_cell.length_b   1.000
_cell.length_c   1.000
_cell.angle_alpha   90.00
_cell.angle_beta   90.00
_cell.angle_gamma   90.00
#
_symmetry.space_group_name_H-M   'P 1'
#
loop_
_entity.id
_entity.type
_entity.pdbx_description
1 polymer ?
#
loop_
_entity_poly.entity_id
_entity_poly.type
_entity_poly.pdbx_seq_one_letter_code
_entity_poly.pdbx_strand_id
1 'polypeptide(L)'
;MHHRFVVTLTIAFAAVGLDARAGSPSKPDREALKARCSGDYATYCGDLPPDGPEVQACFRKNMADLSPACRTEIGRHERGGRKG
;
A
#
# COMPACT_ATOMS: atom_id res chain seq x y z
N MET A 1 -53.77 7.14 4.37
CA MET A 1 -54.44 5.82 4.24
C MET A 1 -53.81 4.93 3.13
N HIS A 2 -52.49 4.96 2.88
CA HIS A 2 -51.84 4.07 1.88
C HIS A 2 -50.47 3.48 2.29
N HIS A 3 -50.04 3.62 3.55
CA HIS A 3 -48.77 3.05 4.03
C HIS A 3 -48.83 1.56 4.42
N ARG A 4 -49.99 0.89 4.27
CA ARG A 4 -50.16 -0.53 4.63
C ARG A 4 -50.12 -1.48 3.44
N PHE A 5 -49.89 -0.99 2.22
CA PHE A 5 -49.93 -1.78 0.98
C PHE A 5 -48.57 -1.95 0.27
N VAL A 6 -47.48 -1.39 0.82
CA VAL A 6 -46.10 -1.56 0.32
C VAL A 6 -45.28 -2.35 1.34
N VAL A 7 -45.88 -3.42 1.89
CA VAL A 7 -45.21 -4.40 2.76
C VAL A 7 -45.61 -5.80 2.28
N THR A 8 -45.47 -6.08 0.99
CA THR A 8 -45.59 -7.43 0.43
C THR A 8 -44.92 -7.50 -0.94
N LEU A 9 -44.01 -8.48 -1.08
CA LEU A 9 -43.50 -9.06 -2.33
C LEU A 9 -42.59 -8.19 -3.23
N THR A 10 -41.28 -8.31 -3.05
CA THR A 10 -40.31 -8.71 -4.11
C THR A 10 -38.91 -8.76 -3.52
N ILE A 11 -38.50 -9.94 -3.08
CA ILE A 11 -37.11 -10.24 -2.73
C ILE A 11 -36.43 -10.65 -4.05
N ALA A 12 -35.69 -9.74 -4.69
CA ALA A 12 -34.61 -10.03 -5.63
C ALA A 12 -33.90 -8.73 -6.08
N PHE A 13 -33.18 -8.08 -5.17
CA PHE A 13 -32.09 -7.18 -5.56
C PHE A 13 -30.78 -7.79 -5.07
N ALA A 14 -30.25 -8.73 -5.86
CA ALA A 14 -28.86 -9.13 -5.76
C ALA A 14 -27.98 -8.00 -6.31
N ALA A 15 -27.76 -6.97 -5.50
CA ALA A 15 -26.75 -5.94 -5.73
C ALA A 15 -25.83 -5.89 -4.51
N VAL A 16 -25.13 -7.01 -4.23
CA VAL A 16 -23.93 -6.95 -3.40
C VAL A 16 -22.80 -6.49 -4.33
N GLY A 17 -22.58 -5.18 -4.33
CA GLY A 17 -21.45 -4.55 -4.97
C GLY A 17 -20.14 -5.05 -4.38
N LEU A 18 -19.22 -5.36 -5.28
CA LEU A 18 -17.77 -5.44 -5.15
C LEU A 18 -17.19 -4.84 -3.84
N ASP A 19 -16.81 -5.70 -2.89
CA ASP A 19 -15.91 -5.31 -1.81
C ASP A 19 -14.49 -5.22 -2.38
N ALA A 20 -14.20 -4.07 -2.99
CA ALA A 20 -12.84 -3.70 -3.35
C ALA A 20 -12.09 -3.43 -2.04
N ARG A 21 -11.44 -4.48 -1.52
CA ARG A 21 -10.43 -4.37 -0.47
C ARG A 21 -9.30 -3.51 -1.03
N ALA A 22 -9.40 -2.20 -0.85
CA ALA A 22 -8.27 -1.30 -0.94
C ALA A 22 -7.35 -1.64 0.24
N GLY A 23 -6.58 -2.70 0.08
CA GLY A 23 -5.53 -3.06 1.02
C GLY A 23 -4.49 -1.97 0.97
N SER A 24 -4.54 -1.04 1.92
CA SER A 24 -3.40 -0.18 2.25
C SER A 24 -2.16 -1.06 2.34
N PRO A 25 -0.98 -0.62 1.84
CA PRO A 25 0.26 -1.35 2.03
C PRO A 25 0.36 -1.72 3.51
N SER A 26 0.45 -3.02 3.75
CA SER A 26 0.24 -3.53 5.10
C SER A 26 1.41 -3.03 5.95
N LYS A 27 1.16 -2.67 7.22
CA LYS A 27 2.24 -2.30 8.17
C LYS A 27 3.42 -3.30 8.14
N PRO A 28 3.19 -4.63 8.02
CA PRO A 28 4.26 -5.61 7.80
C PRO A 28 5.19 -5.32 6.62
N ASP A 29 4.65 -4.86 5.48
CA ASP A 29 5.44 -4.57 4.27
C ASP A 29 6.36 -3.35 4.48
N ARG A 30 5.86 -2.33 5.20
CA ARG A 30 6.66 -1.15 5.57
C ARG A 30 7.78 -1.50 6.55
N GLU A 31 7.49 -2.33 7.54
CA GLU A 31 8.50 -2.79 8.51
C GLU A 31 9.57 -3.65 7.83
N ALA A 32 9.18 -4.54 6.90
CA ALA A 32 10.12 -5.31 6.11
C ALA A 32 11.04 -4.42 5.27
N LEU A 33 10.48 -3.38 4.61
CA LEU A 33 11.26 -2.39 3.87
C LEU A 33 12.25 -1.67 4.79
N LYS A 34 11.81 -1.16 5.94
CA LYS A 34 12.68 -0.51 6.93
C LYS A 34 13.81 -1.42 7.40
N ALA A 35 13.49 -2.67 7.74
CA ALA A 35 14.48 -3.62 8.22
C ALA A 35 15.55 -3.91 7.17
N ARG A 36 15.16 -4.07 5.90
CA ARG A 36 16.07 -4.43 4.80
C ARG A 36 16.83 -3.23 4.22
N CYS A 37 16.28 -2.03 4.35
CA CYS A 37 16.85 -0.82 3.76
C CYS A 37 17.45 0.16 4.79
N SER A 38 17.46 -0.14 6.09
CA SER A 38 17.92 0.79 7.14
C SER A 38 19.35 1.32 6.91
N GLY A 39 20.30 0.45 6.58
CA GLY A 39 21.69 0.85 6.30
C GLY A 39 21.83 1.67 5.01
N ASP A 40 21.11 1.28 3.96
CA ASP A 40 21.07 2.03 2.70
C ASP A 40 20.40 3.39 2.89
N TYR A 41 19.32 3.46 3.68
CA TYR A 41 18.66 4.69 4.05
C TYR A 41 19.60 5.63 4.80
N ALA A 42 20.30 5.15 5.83
CA ALA A 42 21.26 5.97 6.56
C ALA A 42 22.39 6.51 5.67
N THR A 43 22.78 5.77 4.63
CA THR A 43 23.86 6.15 3.71
C THR A 43 23.41 7.15 2.64
N TYR A 44 22.24 6.94 2.04
CA TYR A 44 21.81 7.67 0.85
C TYR A 44 20.63 8.62 1.07
N CYS A 45 19.82 8.39 2.11
CA CYS A 45 18.51 9.02 2.31
C CYS A 45 18.29 9.54 3.74
N GLY A 46 19.30 9.54 4.61
CA GLY A 46 19.17 9.77 6.05
C GLY A 46 18.69 11.18 6.43
N ASP A 47 18.81 12.14 5.52
CA ASP A 47 18.33 13.52 5.70
C ASP A 47 16.82 13.66 5.48
N LEU A 48 16.16 12.60 4.99
CA LEU A 48 14.73 12.61 4.69
C LEU A 48 13.91 12.04 5.85
N PRO A 49 12.69 12.52 6.11
CA PRO A 49 11.77 11.90 7.05
C PRO A 49 11.54 10.40 6.73
N PRO A 50 11.82 9.46 7.66
CA PRO A 50 11.84 8.02 7.38
C PRO A 50 10.46 7.43 7.00
N ASP A 51 9.38 8.12 7.35
CA ASP A 51 8.00 7.72 7.05
C ASP A 51 7.38 8.53 5.89
N GLY A 52 8.14 9.42 5.26
CA GLY A 52 7.69 10.27 4.16
C GLY A 52 7.81 9.63 2.77
N PRO A 53 6.98 10.05 1.79
CA PRO A 53 7.05 9.57 0.42
C PRO A 53 8.39 9.88 -0.28
N GLU A 54 9.10 10.91 0.17
CA GLU A 54 10.42 11.32 -0.32
C GLU A 54 11.46 10.21 -0.25
N VAL A 55 11.36 9.30 0.72
CA VAL A 55 12.28 8.17 0.88
C VAL A 55 12.19 7.21 -0.30
N GLN A 56 10.99 6.97 -0.84
CA GLN A 56 10.85 6.12 -2.03
C GLN A 56 11.47 6.77 -3.27
N ALA A 57 11.35 8.08 -3.41
CA ALA A 57 12.00 8.81 -4.50
C ALA A 57 13.52 8.73 -4.37
N CYS A 58 14.05 8.86 -3.16
CA CYS A 58 15.48 8.71 -2.88
C CYS A 58 15.99 7.30 -3.21
N PHE A 59 15.27 6.26 -2.78
CA PHE A 59 15.64 4.88 -3.13
C PHE A 59 15.66 4.64 -4.65
N ARG A 60 14.65 5.13 -5.37
CA ARG A 60 14.62 5.01 -6.84
C ARG A 60 15.80 5.72 -7.51
N LYS A 61 16.21 6.88 -7.00
CA LYS A 61 17.36 7.63 -7.53
C LYS A 61 18.68 6.89 -7.32
N ASN A 62 18.84 6.22 -6.18
CA ASN A 62 20.06 5.54 -5.78
C ASN A 62 20.02 4.02 -6.03
N MET A 63 19.05 3.51 -6.80
CA MET A 63 18.79 2.06 -6.95
C MET A 63 20.04 1.24 -7.29
N ALA A 64 20.92 1.75 -8.14
CA ALA A 64 22.18 1.08 -8.50
C ALA A 64 23.13 0.91 -7.31
N ASP A 65 23.12 1.85 -6.37
CA ASP A 65 24.04 1.95 -5.23
C ASP A 65 23.50 1.29 -3.96
N LEU A 66 22.20 0.98 -3.91
CA LEU A 66 21.58 0.25 -2.80
C LEU A 66 22.07 -1.20 -2.72
N SER A 67 22.00 -1.78 -1.52
CA SER A 67 22.25 -3.21 -1.35
C SER A 67 21.27 -4.07 -2.18
N PRO A 68 21.69 -5.26 -2.66
CA PRO A 68 20.81 -6.17 -3.38
C PRO A 68 19.54 -6.57 -2.60
N ALA A 69 19.64 -6.64 -1.28
CA ALA A 69 18.53 -6.93 -0.39
C ALA A 69 17.50 -5.79 -0.41
N CYS A 70 17.94 -4.55 -0.24
CA CYS A 70 17.03 -3.40 -0.26
C CYS A 70 16.37 -3.21 -1.63
N ARG A 71 17.12 -3.36 -2.73
CA ARG A 71 16.55 -3.32 -4.10
C ARG A 71 15.41 -4.31 -4.29
N THR A 72 15.61 -5.54 -3.82
CA THR A 72 14.62 -6.61 -3.93
C THR A 72 13.35 -6.25 -3.16
N GLU A 73 13.51 -5.68 -1.97
CA GLU A 73 12.40 -5.30 -1.11
C GLU A 73 11.62 -4.09 -1.65
N ILE A 74 12.31 -3.08 -2.19
CA ILE A 74 11.66 -1.96 -2.88
C ILE A 74 10.81 -2.48 -4.04
N GLY A 75 11.36 -3.38 -4.86
CA GLY A 75 10.61 -3.97 -5.98
C GLY A 75 9.37 -4.76 -5.52
N ARG A 76 9.42 -5.41 -4.35
CA ARG A 76 8.25 -6.06 -3.72
C ARG A 76 7.22 -5.03 -3.25
N HIS A 77 7.70 -3.97 -2.60
CA HIS A 77 6.86 -2.90 -2.04
C HIS A 77 6.17 -2.07 -3.13
N GLU A 78 6.84 -1.77 -4.26
CA GLU A 78 6.25 -1.04 -5.40
C GLU A 78 5.12 -1.82 -6.09
N ARG A 79 5.22 -3.16 -6.15
CA ARG A 79 4.15 -4.00 -6.68
C ARG A 79 2.92 -4.04 -5.76
N GLY A 80 3.13 -3.92 -4.45
CA GLY A 80 2.06 -3.81 -3.45
C GLY A 80 1.40 -2.42 -3.44
N GLY A 81 2.19 -1.36 -3.60
CA GLY A 81 1.73 0.04 -3.49
C GLY A 81 1.01 0.60 -4.71
N ARG A 82 1.06 -0.06 -5.88
CA ARG A 82 0.37 0.38 -7.11
C ARG A 82 -1.15 0.13 -7.11
N LYS A 83 -1.68 -0.53 -6.08
CA LYS A 83 -3.12 -0.60 -5.82
C LYS A 83 -3.55 0.63 -5.03
N GLY A 84 -3.46 1.80 -5.66
CA GLY A 84 -3.92 3.09 -5.12
C GLY A 84 -4.73 3.81 -6.18
#